data_AF-A0A429G9A4-F1
#
_entry.id   AF-A0A429G9A4-F1
#
_cell.length_a   1.000
_cell.length_b   1.000
_cell.length_c   1.000
_cell.angle_alpha   90.00
_cell.angle_beta   90.00
_cell.angle_gamma   90.00
#
_symmetry.space_group_name_H-M   'P 1'
#
loop_
_entity.id
_entity.type
_entity.pdbx_description
1 polymer ?
#
loop_
_entity_poly.entity_id
_entity_poly.type
_entity_poly.pdbx_seq_one_letter_code
_entity_poly.pdbx_strand_id
1 'polypeptide(L)'
;MVLDGFDDATDESELRRVVLHEFGHALGCVHEQASPAVQIPWDVDKVYEHYRRWQGWDRSTTFANVLRRYSGGDVEHSSYDPDSIMQYPVPAELTLGGFSIGWNRDLSAGDRAFIAEMYPGRAPQGTPPVA
;
A
#
# COMPACT_ATOMS: atom_id res chain seq x y z
N MET A 1 6.96 10.34 -4.01
CA MET A 1 7.73 9.33 -3.27
C MET A 1 8.88 10.05 -2.57
N VAL A 2 8.74 10.29 -1.27
CA VAL A 2 9.81 10.85 -0.45
C VAL A 2 10.06 9.77 0.60
N LEU A 3 11.20 9.09 0.49
CA LEU A 3 11.66 8.17 1.53
C LEU A 3 11.85 9.02 2.79
N ASP A 4 11.25 8.60 3.90
CA ASP A 4 10.92 9.35 5.12
C ASP A 4 12.11 9.94 5.93
N GLY A 5 13.18 10.38 5.27
CA GLY A 5 14.31 11.09 5.87
C GLY A 5 15.08 10.25 6.88
N PHE A 6 15.22 8.94 6.63
CA PHE A 6 15.86 8.02 7.57
C PHE A 6 17.32 8.37 7.89
N ASP A 7 17.71 8.07 9.12
CA ASP A 7 19.08 8.08 9.60
C ASP A 7 19.45 6.73 10.26
N ASP A 8 20.69 6.63 10.75
CA ASP A 8 21.23 5.40 11.35
C ASP A 8 20.53 5.02 12.68
N ALA A 9 19.70 5.91 13.25
CA ALA A 9 18.94 5.67 14.47
C ALA A 9 17.48 5.29 14.20
N THR A 10 17.01 5.28 12.95
CA THR A 10 15.65 4.83 12.61
C THR A 10 15.43 3.39 13.06
N ASP A 11 14.30 3.15 13.73
CA ASP A 11 13.89 1.81 14.15
C ASP A 11 13.81 0.84 12.95
N GLU A 12 14.35 -0.37 13.12
CA GLU A 12 14.41 -1.37 12.04
C GLU A 12 13.02 -1.74 11.51
N SER A 13 12.00 -1.74 12.37
CA SER A 13 10.64 -2.07 11.96
C SER A 13 10.02 -0.97 11.10
N GLU A 14 10.40 0.29 11.32
CA GLU A 14 9.99 1.43 10.51
C GLU A 14 10.73 1.47 9.17
N LEU A 15 12.04 1.22 9.18
CA LEU A 15 12.82 1.03 7.95
C LEU A 15 12.22 -0.09 7.09
N ARG A 16 11.95 -1.25 7.68
CA ARG A 16 11.34 -2.39 6.98
C ARG A 16 10.00 -2.01 6.38
N ARG A 17 9.13 -1.37 7.16
CA ARG A 17 7.80 -0.95 6.72
C ARG A 17 7.90 -0.10 5.45
N VAL A 18 8.67 0.98 5.51
CA VAL A 18 8.74 1.93 4.39
C VAL A 18 9.49 1.33 3.21
N VAL A 19 10.60 0.63 3.42
CA VAL A 19 11.34 0.01 2.31
C VAL A 19 10.46 -1.01 1.57
N LEU A 20 9.76 -1.89 2.28
CA LEU A 20 8.86 -2.85 1.63
C LEU A 20 7.72 -2.15 0.87
N HIS A 21 7.12 -1.12 1.47
CA HIS A 21 6.03 -0.36 0.85
C HIS A 21 6.47 0.34 -0.45
N GLU A 22 7.58 1.07 -0.39
CA GLU A 22 8.06 1.87 -1.52
C GLU A 22 8.63 0.99 -2.64
N PHE A 23 9.23 -0.16 -2.29
CA PHE A 23 9.59 -1.16 -3.30
C PHE A 23 8.37 -1.88 -3.89
N GLY A 24 7.28 -2.03 -3.14
CA GLY A 24 5.98 -2.44 -3.69
C GLY A 24 5.52 -1.49 -4.80
N HIS A 25 5.59 -0.17 -4.56
CA HIS A 25 5.33 0.82 -5.61
C HIS A 25 6.30 0.71 -6.81
N ALA A 26 7.58 0.46 -6.56
CA ALA A 26 8.55 0.24 -7.63
C ALA A 26 8.22 -1.00 -8.49
N LEU A 27 7.57 -2.01 -7.90
CA LEU A 27 7.03 -3.19 -8.58
C LEU A 27 5.62 -2.98 -9.16
N GLY A 28 5.10 -1.75 -9.13
CA GLY A 28 3.80 -1.41 -9.72
C GLY A 28 2.59 -1.62 -8.80
N CYS A 29 2.79 -2.02 -7.54
CA CYS A 29 1.69 -2.08 -6.58
C CYS A 29 1.19 -0.66 -6.25
N VAL A 30 -0.12 -0.53 -6.06
CA VAL A 30 -0.77 0.71 -5.62
C VAL A 30 -1.27 0.53 -4.18
N HIS A 31 -1.71 1.62 -3.54
CA HIS A 31 -2.23 1.52 -2.17
C HIS A 31 -3.47 0.62 -2.09
N GLU A 32 -3.49 -0.28 -1.10
CA GLU A 32 -4.56 -1.27 -0.92
C GLU A 32 -5.93 -0.59 -0.68
N GLN A 33 -5.95 0.53 0.05
CA GLN A 33 -7.15 1.35 0.25
C GLN A 33 -7.76 1.94 -1.04
N ALA A 34 -6.99 2.01 -2.11
CA ALA A 34 -7.45 2.44 -3.43
C ALA A 34 -8.14 1.31 -4.21
N SER A 35 -8.03 0.05 -3.74
CA SER A 35 -8.62 -1.13 -4.35
C SER A 35 -10.15 -1.03 -4.44
N PRO A 36 -10.77 -1.48 -5.55
CA PRO A 36 -12.23 -1.57 -5.64
C PRO A 36 -12.85 -2.49 -4.58
N ALA A 37 -12.06 -3.40 -3.98
CA ALA A 37 -12.52 -4.41 -3.02
C ALA A 37 -12.80 -3.89 -1.60
N VAL A 38 -12.43 -2.64 -1.29
CA VAL A 38 -12.65 -2.03 0.03
C VAL A 38 -13.48 -0.75 -0.08
N GLN A 39 -14.19 -0.35 0.97
CA GLN A 39 -14.81 0.98 1.05
C GLN A 39 -14.58 1.57 2.44
N ILE A 40 -13.61 2.48 2.55
CA ILE A 40 -13.32 3.16 3.82
C ILE A 40 -14.25 4.36 3.96
N PRO A 41 -14.95 4.51 5.10
CA PRO A 41 -15.87 5.62 5.34
C PRO A 41 -15.09 6.90 5.72
N TRP A 42 -14.33 7.46 4.80
CA TRP A 42 -13.50 8.64 5.04
C TRP A 42 -14.31 9.89 5.43
N ASP A 43 -13.86 10.60 6.46
CA ASP A 43 -14.20 12.00 6.68
C ASP A 43 -13.22 12.86 5.85
N VAL A 44 -13.60 13.10 4.60
CA VAL A 44 -12.71 13.64 3.55
C VAL A 44 -12.07 14.98 3.93
N ASP A 45 -12.82 15.86 4.60
CA ASP A 45 -12.28 17.16 5.01
C ASP A 45 -11.23 17.02 6.11
N LYS A 46 -11.46 16.11 7.08
CA LYS A 46 -10.44 15.78 8.09
C LYS A 46 -9.21 15.14 7.49
N VAL A 47 -9.36 14.28 6.48
CA VAL A 47 -8.21 13.68 5.77
C VAL A 47 -7.34 14.77 5.14
N TYR A 48 -7.94 15.70 4.39
CA TYR A 48 -7.18 16.81 3.80
C TYR A 48 -6.52 17.69 4.86
N GLU A 49 -7.23 18.03 5.93
CA GLU A 49 -6.66 18.84 7.01
C GLU A 49 -5.50 18.13 7.72
N HIS A 50 -5.64 16.84 7.99
CA HIS A 50 -4.62 16.02 8.63
C HIS A 50 -3.33 15.99 7.83
N TYR A 51 -3.38 15.56 6.56
CA TYR A 51 -2.17 15.43 5.73
C TYR A 51 -1.54 16.78 5.37
N ARG A 52 -2.33 17.86 5.27
CA ARG A 52 -1.80 19.22 5.17
C ARG A 52 -1.00 19.62 6.40
N ARG A 53 -1.47 19.28 7.61
CA ARG A 53 -0.78 19.64 8.87
C ARG A 53 0.41 18.75 9.15
N TRP A 54 0.28 17.45 8.88
CA TRP A 54 1.28 16.45 9.20
C TRP A 54 2.44 16.45 8.20
N GLN A 55 2.14 16.44 6.90
CA GLN A 55 3.16 16.35 5.84
C GLN A 55 3.26 17.58 4.95
N GLY A 56 2.42 18.60 5.15
CA GLY A 56 2.40 19.77 4.27
C GLY A 56 1.80 19.48 2.89
N TRP A 57 1.14 18.34 2.69
CA TRP A 57 0.60 17.95 1.39
C TRP A 57 -0.55 18.86 0.97
N ASP A 58 -0.60 19.17 -0.32
CA ASP A 58 -1.77 19.80 -0.92
C ASP A 58 -2.91 18.79 -1.13
N ARG A 59 -4.08 19.30 -1.55
CA ARG A 59 -5.25 18.44 -1.77
C ARG A 59 -5.01 17.44 -2.90
N SER A 60 -4.33 17.82 -3.98
CA SER A 60 -4.04 16.90 -5.09
C SER A 60 -3.17 15.73 -4.66
N THR A 61 -2.14 15.99 -3.85
CA THR A 61 -1.22 14.99 -3.31
C THR A 61 -1.94 14.08 -2.33
N THR A 62 -2.73 14.66 -1.42
CA THR A 62 -3.55 13.86 -0.47
C THR A 62 -4.56 12.99 -1.22
N PHE A 63 -5.19 13.53 -2.27
CA PHE A 63 -6.12 12.75 -3.08
C PHE A 63 -5.41 11.58 -3.77
N ALA A 64 -4.31 11.84 -4.48
CA ALA A 64 -3.59 10.84 -5.23
C ALA A 64 -3.05 9.69 -4.35
N ASN A 65 -2.60 10.00 -3.14
CA ASN A 65 -2.01 9.01 -2.23
C ASN A 65 -3.03 8.36 -1.30
N VAL A 66 -4.05 9.07 -0.81
CA VAL A 66 -4.92 8.58 0.27
C VAL A 66 -6.33 8.25 -0.20
N LEU A 67 -6.94 9.14 -0.99
CA LEU A 67 -8.37 9.08 -1.30
C LEU A 67 -8.67 8.51 -2.69
N ARG A 68 -7.65 8.31 -3.53
CA ARG A 68 -7.82 7.78 -4.88
C ARG A 68 -8.46 6.39 -4.81
N ARG A 69 -9.35 6.14 -5.76
CA ARG A 69 -10.05 4.87 -5.96
C ARG A 69 -9.82 4.40 -7.39
N TYR A 70 -9.50 3.12 -7.57
CA TYR A 70 -9.45 2.49 -8.89
C TYR A 70 -10.77 1.77 -9.17
N SER A 71 -11.14 1.68 -10.44
CA SER A 71 -12.19 0.76 -10.86
C SER A 71 -11.60 -0.63 -11.14
N GLY A 72 -12.42 -1.68 -11.05
CA GLY A 72 -11.94 -3.05 -11.27
C GLY A 72 -11.40 -3.34 -12.67
N GLY A 73 -11.66 -2.48 -13.65
CA GLY A 73 -11.05 -2.58 -14.99
C GLY A 73 -9.70 -1.90 -15.12
N ASP A 74 -9.30 -1.07 -14.15
CA ASP A 74 -8.06 -0.28 -14.21
C ASP A 74 -6.87 -1.00 -13.57
N VAL A 75 -7.13 -2.00 -12.72
CA VAL A 75 -6.12 -2.67 -11.90
C VAL A 75 -6.43 -4.16 -11.76
N GLU A 76 -5.37 -4.97 -11.78
CA GLU A 76 -5.44 -6.31 -11.22
C GLU A 76 -5.54 -6.20 -9.71
N HIS A 77 -6.47 -6.96 -9.11
CA HIS A 77 -6.70 -6.88 -7.67
C HIS A 77 -7.05 -8.25 -7.09
N SER A 78 -6.63 -8.47 -5.85
CA SER A 78 -7.05 -9.61 -5.03
C SER A 78 -8.32 -9.24 -4.23
N SER A 79 -8.69 -10.10 -3.27
CA SER A 79 -9.63 -9.71 -2.22
C SER A 79 -8.95 -8.73 -1.27
N TYR A 80 -9.71 -7.80 -0.69
CA TYR A 80 -9.16 -6.79 0.22
C TYR A 80 -8.36 -7.41 1.37
N ASP A 81 -7.14 -6.93 1.57
CA ASP A 81 -6.23 -7.37 2.62
C ASP A 81 -5.86 -6.21 3.58
N PRO A 82 -6.49 -6.12 4.78
CA PRO A 82 -6.19 -5.06 5.72
C PRO A 82 -4.76 -5.13 6.29
N ASP A 83 -4.09 -6.28 6.18
CA ASP A 83 -2.73 -6.51 6.68
C ASP A 83 -1.66 -6.30 5.60
N SER A 84 -2.06 -5.95 4.36
CA SER A 84 -1.13 -5.66 3.26
C SER A 84 -0.13 -4.57 3.63
N ILE A 85 1.12 -4.74 3.24
CA ILE A 85 2.13 -3.69 3.37
C ILE A 85 1.75 -2.43 2.59
N MET A 86 0.92 -2.55 1.56
CA MET A 86 0.42 -1.45 0.73
C MET A 86 -0.78 -0.72 1.34
N GLN A 87 -1.30 -1.18 2.49
CA GLN A 87 -2.35 -0.51 3.24
C GLN A 87 -1.76 0.59 4.12
N TYR A 88 -2.14 1.84 3.88
CA TYR A 88 -1.85 2.92 4.81
C TYR A 88 -2.66 2.75 6.10
N PRO A 89 -2.14 3.20 7.25
CA PRO A 89 -2.95 3.24 8.46
C PRO A 89 -4.17 4.14 8.23
N VAL A 90 -5.28 3.75 8.83
CA VAL A 90 -6.52 4.50 8.84
C VAL A 90 -6.85 4.84 10.28
N PRO A 91 -6.44 6.01 10.78
CA PRO A 91 -6.81 6.44 12.12
C PRO A 91 -8.34 6.64 12.22
N ALA A 92 -8.92 6.23 13.35
CA ALA A 92 -10.37 6.32 13.58
C ALA A 92 -10.89 7.76 13.50
N GLU A 93 -10.04 8.72 13.84
CA GLU A 93 -10.39 10.14 13.80
C GLU A 93 -10.62 10.68 12.38
N LEU A 94 -10.09 9.99 11.37
CA LEU A 94 -10.22 10.35 9.95
C LEU A 94 -11.40 9.66 9.27
N THR A 95 -12.21 8.88 10.01
CA THR A 95 -13.33 8.13 9.46
C THR A 95 -14.64 8.47 10.15
N LEU A 96 -15.73 8.24 9.43
CA LEU A 96 -17.09 8.28 9.95
C LEU A 96 -17.36 6.97 10.70
N GLY A 97 -17.78 7.05 11.96
CA GLY A 97 -18.13 5.87 12.76
C GLY A 97 -16.95 5.15 13.42
N GLY A 98 -15.72 5.68 13.34
CA GLY A 98 -14.56 5.18 14.08
C GLY A 98 -13.93 3.92 13.50
N PHE A 99 -14.11 3.66 12.19
CA PHE A 99 -13.39 2.61 11.48
C PHE A 99 -11.88 2.90 11.50
N SER A 100 -11.06 1.88 11.79
CA SER A 100 -9.60 2.05 11.82
C SER A 100 -8.83 0.85 11.32
N ILE A 101 -7.65 1.12 10.77
CA ILE A 101 -6.65 0.14 10.36
C ILE A 101 -5.30 0.55 10.94
N GLY A 102 -4.58 -0.41 11.52
CA GLY A 102 -3.28 -0.19 12.15
C GLY A 102 -2.13 -0.09 11.14
N TRP A 103 -0.92 -0.03 11.68
CA TRP A 103 0.30 -0.07 10.88
C TRP A 103 0.72 -1.51 10.59
N ASN A 104 0.91 -1.82 9.30
CA ASN A 104 1.51 -3.07 8.84
C ASN A 104 3.02 -2.86 8.68
N ARG A 105 3.84 -3.85 9.07
CA ARG A 105 5.32 -3.73 9.11
C ARG A 105 6.06 -4.87 8.41
N ASP A 106 5.32 -5.80 7.82
CA ASP A 106 5.82 -6.94 7.06
C ASP A 106 4.84 -7.23 5.92
N LEU A 107 5.25 -8.03 4.95
CA LEU A 107 4.39 -8.50 3.88
C LEU A 107 3.31 -9.43 4.46
N SER A 108 2.06 -9.24 4.09
CA SER A 108 1.01 -10.19 4.42
C SER A 108 1.18 -11.50 3.62
N ALA A 109 0.35 -12.51 3.93
CA ALA A 109 0.25 -13.68 3.05
C ALA A 109 -0.32 -13.29 1.66
N GLY A 110 -1.22 -12.31 1.62
CA GLY A 110 -1.81 -11.77 0.40
C GLY A 110 -0.77 -11.08 -0.48
N ASP A 111 0.08 -10.22 0.08
CA ASP A 111 1.15 -9.52 -0.65
C ASP A 111 2.08 -10.50 -1.37
N ARG A 112 2.51 -11.55 -0.65
CA ARG A 112 3.44 -12.57 -1.17
C ARG A 112 2.79 -13.38 -2.28
N ALA A 113 1.53 -13.76 -2.12
CA ALA A 113 0.80 -14.50 -3.14
C ALA A 113 0.56 -13.65 -4.39
N PHE A 114 0.09 -12.41 -4.21
CA PHE A 114 -0.19 -11.48 -5.30
C PHE A 114 1.06 -11.18 -6.12
N ILE A 115 2.19 -10.84 -5.48
CA ILE A 115 3.40 -10.52 -6.21
C ILE A 115 4.01 -11.73 -6.93
N ALA A 116 3.84 -12.94 -6.38
CA ALA A 116 4.26 -14.18 -7.02
C ALA A 116 3.42 -14.51 -8.26
N GLU A 117 2.12 -14.14 -8.27
CA GLU A 117 1.26 -14.27 -9.45
C GLU A 117 1.65 -13.26 -10.54
N MET A 118 1.91 -12.00 -10.16
CA MET A 118 2.30 -10.94 -11.08
C MET A 118 3.71 -11.16 -11.67
N TYR A 119 4.62 -11.73 -10.88
CA TYR A 119 5.99 -12.04 -11.26
C TYR A 119 6.35 -13.50 -10.94
N PRO A 120 5.85 -14.48 -11.72
CA PRO A 120 5.99 -15.91 -11.46
C PRO A 120 7.42 -16.46 -11.62
N GLY A 121 8.41 -15.57 -11.80
CA GLY A 121 9.78 -15.90 -12.13
C GLY A 121 9.90 -16.56 -13.51
N ARG A 122 11.05 -17.18 -13.75
CA ARG A 122 11.25 -18.02 -14.93
C ARG A 122 10.88 -19.45 -14.54
N ALA A 123 10.01 -20.09 -15.32
CA ALA A 123 9.83 -21.54 -15.21
C ALA A 123 11.23 -22.20 -15.30
N PRO A 124 11.54 -23.23 -14.49
CA PRO A 124 12.77 -23.97 -14.66
C PRO A 124 12.80 -24.41 -16.12
N GLN A 125 13.83 -23.99 -16.87
CA GLN A 125 13.95 -24.42 -18.25
C GLN A 125 14.01 -25.94 -18.23
N GLY A 126 12.98 -26.57 -18.83
CA GLY A 126 12.95 -28.02 -18.97
C GLY A 126 14.28 -28.46 -19.56
N THR A 127 14.91 -29.46 -18.93
CA THR A 127 16.14 -30.07 -19.39
C THR A 127 16.07 -30.25 -20.91
N PRO A 128 16.99 -29.69 -21.71
CA PRO A 128 16.96 -29.88 -23.15
C PRO A 128 17.02 -31.39 -23.44
N PRO A 129 16.26 -31.89 -24.43
CA PRO A 129 16.30 -33.30 -24.78
C PRO A 129 17.73 -33.69 -25.14
N VAL A 130 18.24 -34.73 -24.48
CA VAL A 130 19.51 -35.34 -24.82
C VAL A 130 19.34 -35.97 -26.21
N ALA A 131 20.11 -35.46 -27.18
CA ALA A 131 20.24 -36.04 -28.51
C ALA A 131 21.15 -37.27 -28.50
#